data_AF-A0A1C6K5L6-F1
#
_entry.id   AF-A0A1C6K5L6-F1
#
_cell.length_a   1.000
_cell.length_b   1.000
_cell.length_c   1.000
_cell.angle_alpha   90.00
_cell.angle_beta   90.00
_cell.angle_gamma   90.00
#
_symmetry.space_group_name_H-M   'P 1'
#
loop_
_entity.id
_entity.type
_entity.pdbx_description
1 polymer ?
#
loop_
_entity_poly.entity_id
_entity_poly.type
_entity_poly.pdbx_seq_one_letter_code
_entity_poly.pdbx_strand_id
1 'polypeptide(L)'
;MYDYMRALHARFCREPELQKAQVELDQAYREIKARLGQQDQETLLQLADLENELREETSLTSFIAGFRLGMGIAGELEPYCFEDEEEK
;
A
#
# COMPACT_ATOMS: atom_id res chain seq x y z
N MET A 1 -17.44 -3.66 13.45
CA MET A 1 -16.70 -2.66 12.63
C MET A 1 -15.41 -3.25 12.08
N TYR A 2 -14.59 -3.89 12.90
CA TYR A 2 -13.36 -4.57 12.46
C TYR A 2 -13.61 -5.68 11.40
N ASP A 3 -14.61 -6.53 11.61
CA ASP A 3 -14.91 -7.64 10.68
C ASP A 3 -15.46 -7.15 9.33
N TYR A 4 -16.21 -6.05 9.34
CA TYR A 4 -16.71 -5.39 8.13
C TYR A 4 -15.57 -4.83 7.28
N MET A 5 -14.63 -4.11 7.89
CA MET A 5 -13.46 -3.58 7.19
C MET A 5 -12.57 -4.71 6.64
N ARG A 6 -12.43 -5.81 7.37
CA ARG A 6 -11.70 -7.00 6.92
C ARG A 6 -12.36 -7.65 5.70
N ALA A 7 -13.69 -7.76 5.69
CA ALA A 7 -14.44 -8.34 4.56
C ALA A 7 -14.33 -7.47 3.30
N LEU A 8 -14.44 -6.14 3.43
CA LEU A 8 -14.23 -5.20 2.33
C LEU A 8 -12.79 -5.29 1.79
N HIS A 9 -11.79 -5.31 2.68
CA HIS A 9 -10.39 -5.45 2.29
C HIS A 9 -10.17 -6.75 1.49
N ALA A 10 -10.69 -7.89 1.94
CA ALA A 10 -10.53 -9.16 1.23
C ALA A 10 -11.22 -9.18 -0.15
N ARG A 11 -12.35 -8.48 -0.32
CA ARG A 11 -13.14 -8.46 -1.57
C ARG A 11 -12.54 -7.49 -2.61
N PHE A 12 -12.02 -6.35 -2.17
CA PHE A 12 -11.61 -5.27 -3.07
C PHE A 12 -10.10 -5.03 -3.14
N CYS A 13 -9.33 -5.41 -2.12
CA CYS A 13 -7.87 -5.38 -2.15
C CYS A 13 -7.35 -6.75 -2.59
N ARG A 14 -6.89 -6.86 -3.83
CA ARG A 14 -5.95 -7.92 -4.22
C ARG A 14 -4.55 -7.44 -3.90
N GLU A 15 -3.90 -8.08 -2.93
CA GLU A 15 -2.47 -7.90 -2.77
C GLU A 15 -1.77 -8.33 -4.07
N PRO A 16 -0.93 -7.47 -4.67
CA PRO A 16 -0.15 -7.88 -5.82
C PRO A 16 0.75 -9.06 -5.44
N GLU A 17 0.93 -10.01 -6.36
CA GLU A 17 1.87 -11.13 -6.18
C GLU A 17 3.31 -10.58 -6.20
N LEU A 18 3.76 -10.09 -5.05
CA LEU A 18 5.06 -9.44 -4.89
C LEU A 18 6.20 -10.42 -4.64
N GLN A 19 5.95 -11.74 -4.64
CA GLN A 19 6.99 -12.74 -4.33
C GLN A 19 8.19 -12.65 -5.27
N LYS A 20 7.97 -12.44 -6.57
CA LYS A 20 9.08 -12.23 -7.52
C LYS A 20 9.85 -10.95 -7.21
N ALA A 21 9.14 -9.86 -6.95
CA ALA A 21 9.75 -8.57 -6.62
C ALA A 21 10.53 -8.63 -5.28
N GLN A 22 10.03 -9.37 -4.29
CA GLN A 22 10.71 -9.60 -3.00
C GLN A 22 12.03 -10.35 -3.20
N VAL A 23 12.03 -11.41 -4.02
CA VAL A 23 13.25 -12.17 -4.33
C VAL A 23 14.28 -11.29 -5.06
N GLU A 24 13.84 -10.50 -6.05
CA GLU A 24 14.72 -9.58 -6.77
C GLU A 24 15.30 -8.50 -5.84
N LEU A 25 14.49 -7.96 -4.92
CA LEU A 25 14.91 -6.97 -3.94
C LEU A 25 15.95 -7.53 -2.96
N ASP A 26 15.71 -8.73 -2.43
CA ASP A 26 16.66 -9.41 -1.54
C ASP A 26 18.01 -9.66 -2.22
N GLN A 27 17.96 -10.01 -3.51
CA GLN A 27 19.16 -10.29 -4.29
C GLN A 27 19.97 -9.01 -4.54
N ALA A 28 19.29 -7.92 -4.93
CA ALA A 28 19.90 -6.60 -5.09
C ALA A 28 20.51 -6.10 -3.77
N TYR A 29 19.81 -6.29 -2.64
CA TYR A 29 20.31 -5.88 -1.32
C TYR A 29 21.61 -6.61 -0.94
N ARG A 30 21.70 -7.92 -1.20
CA ARG A 30 22.93 -8.69 -0.94
C ARG A 30 24.10 -8.23 -1.81
N GLU A 31 23.86 -7.94 -3.08
CA GLU A 31 24.89 -7.46 -4.01
C GLU A 31 25.43 -6.09 -3.61
N ILE A 32 24.53 -5.18 -3.23
CA ILE A 32 24.86 -3.86 -2.69
C ILE A 32 25.68 -4.01 -1.39
N LYS A 33 25.20 -4.79 -0.43
CA LYS A 33 25.89 -5.01 0.85
C LYS A 33 27.29 -5.62 0.69
N ALA A 34 27.49 -6.48 -0.30
CA ALA A 34 28.79 -7.12 -0.56
C ALA A 34 29.82 -6.15 -1.18
N ARG A 35 29.38 -5.08 -1.83
CA ARG A 35 30.24 -4.13 -2.56
C ARG A 35 30.52 -2.83 -1.80
N LEU A 36 29.65 -2.45 -0.86
CA LEU A 36 29.72 -1.17 -0.16
C LEU A 36 30.45 -1.25 1.18
N GLY A 37 31.33 -0.28 1.43
CA GLY A 37 31.98 -0.08 2.72
C GLY A 37 31.03 0.44 3.78
N GLN A 38 31.46 0.45 5.04
CA GLN A 38 30.61 0.79 6.19
C GLN A 38 30.02 2.21 6.13
N GLN A 39 30.79 3.18 5.63
CA GLN A 39 30.36 4.58 5.48
C GLN A 39 29.32 4.75 4.35
N ASP A 40 29.47 3.98 3.27
CA ASP A 40 28.52 4.04 2.15
C ASP A 40 27.19 3.33 2.49
N GLN A 41 27.24 2.31 3.35
CA GLN A 41 26.05 1.66 3.91
C GLN A 41 25.22 2.63 4.76
N GLU A 42 25.86 3.46 5.57
CA GLU A 42 25.18 4.48 6.38
C GLU A 42 24.51 5.54 5.49
N THR A 43 25.18 5.98 4.42
CA THR A 43 24.62 6.92 3.45
C THR A 43 23.42 6.32 2.69
N LEU A 44 23.47 5.04 2.34
CA LEU A 44 22.35 4.33 1.71
C LEU A 44 21.14 4.19 2.64
N LEU A 45 21.37 3.94 3.93
CA LEU A 45 20.28 3.88 4.92
C LEU A 45 19.59 5.24 5.04
N GLN A 46 20.37 6.32 5.17
CA GLN A 46 19.83 7.69 5.21
C GLN A 46 19.02 8.03 3.96
N LEU A 47 19.48 7.60 2.77
CA LEU A 47 18.74 7.79 1.53
C LEU A 47 17.41 7.01 1.53
N ALA A 48 17.41 5.77 1.97
CA ALA A 48 16.21 4.94 2.05
C ALA A 48 15.19 5.51 3.04
N ASP A 49 15.66 6.05 4.16
CA ASP A 49 14.80 6.72 5.15
C ASP A 49 14.12 7.95 4.54
N LEU A 50 14.87 8.80 3.83
CA LEU A 50 14.32 9.97 3.12
C LEU A 50 13.34 9.58 2.01
N GLU A 51 13.61 8.52 1.25
CA GLU A 51 12.68 8.00 0.24
C GLU A 51 11.39 7.47 0.86
N ASN A 52 11.47 6.83 2.03
CA ASN A 52 10.29 6.35 2.76
C ASN A 52 9.44 7.51 3.27
N GLU A 53 10.04 8.54 3.87
CA GLU A 53 9.32 9.74 4.30
C GLU A 53 8.57 10.41 3.12
N LEU A 54 9.23 10.56 1.97
CA LEU A 54 8.60 11.10 0.76
C LEU A 54 7.45 10.22 0.25
N ARG A 55 7.61 8.89 0.32
CA ARG A 55 6.57 7.93 -0.09
C ARG A 55 5.38 7.95 0.87
N GLU A 56 5.61 8.02 2.17
CA GLU A 56 4.55 8.08 3.18
C GLU A 56 3.69 9.34 3.03
N GLU A 57 4.31 10.50 2.85
CA GLU A 57 3.60 11.77 2.60
C GLU A 57 2.76 11.71 1.30
N THR A 58 3.33 11.14 0.24
CA THR A 58 2.62 10.97 -1.05
C THR A 58 1.48 9.96 -0.93
N SER A 59 1.68 8.88 -0.18
CA SER A 59 0.68 7.85 0.09
C SER A 59 -0.48 8.39 0.91
N LEU A 60 -0.20 9.15 1.97
CA LEU A 60 -1.22 9.79 2.81
C LEU A 60 -2.03 10.82 2.01
N THR A 61 -1.36 11.63 1.19
CA THR A 61 -2.03 12.61 0.33
C THR A 61 -2.96 11.93 -0.68
N SER A 62 -2.48 10.86 -1.33
CA SER A 62 -3.26 10.07 -2.29
C SER A 62 -4.42 9.35 -1.63
N PHE A 63 -4.21 8.78 -0.44
CA PHE A 63 -5.25 8.15 0.36
C PHE A 63 -6.33 9.17 0.75
N ILE A 64 -5.97 10.34 1.26
CA ILE A 64 -6.93 11.39 1.63
C ILE A 64 -7.72 11.87 0.41
N ALA A 65 -7.06 12.07 -0.73
CA ALA A 65 -7.72 12.46 -1.97
C ALA A 65 -8.71 11.38 -2.46
N GLY A 66 -8.27 10.11 -2.48
CA GLY A 66 -9.12 8.97 -2.84
C GLY A 66 -10.28 8.77 -1.87
N PHE A 67 -10.05 8.93 -0.56
CA PHE A 67 -11.08 8.85 0.47
C PHE A 67 -12.12 9.95 0.31
N ARG A 68 -11.70 11.21 0.10
CA ARG A 68 -12.63 12.33 -0.17
C ARG A 68 -13.44 12.10 -1.43
N LEU A 69 -12.82 11.61 -2.49
CA LEU A 69 -13.51 11.26 -3.74
C LEU A 69 -14.52 10.14 -3.51
N GLY A 70 -14.14 9.06 -2.83
CA GLY A 70 -15.03 7.96 -2.49
C GLY A 70 -16.22 8.38 -1.63
N MET A 71 -16.00 9.27 -0.66
CA MET A 71 -17.08 9.86 0.15
C MET A 71 -18.04 10.72 -0.68
N GLY A 72 -17.52 11.50 -1.64
CA GLY A 72 -18.35 12.27 -2.57
C GLY A 72 -19.23 11.36 -3.42
N ILE A 73 -18.64 10.32 -4.01
CA ILE A 73 -19.37 9.31 -4.80
C ILE A 73 -20.41 8.59 -3.93
N ALA A 74 -20.06 8.18 -2.71
CA ALA A 74 -21.00 7.51 -1.80
C ALA A 74 -22.18 8.40 -1.40
N GLY A 75 -21.98 9.73 -1.33
CA GLY A 75 -23.06 10.69 -1.09
C GLY A 75 -24.00 10.89 -2.29
N GLU A 76 -23.54 10.55 -3.51
CA GLU A 76 -24.33 10.61 -4.75
C GLU A 76 -25.01 9.28 -5.09
N LEU A 77 -24.59 8.17 -4.46
CA LEU A 77 -25.18 6.85 -4.66
C LEU A 77 -26.32 6.60 -3.67
N GLU A 78 -27.37 5.91 -4.11
CA GLU A 78 -28.36 5.36 -3.17
C GLU A 78 -27.69 4.34 -2.23
N PRO A 79 -28.10 4.26 -0.95
CA PRO A 79 -27.49 3.33 0.00
C PRO A 79 -27.58 1.90 -0.50
N TYR A 80 -26.42 1.25 -0.59
CA TYR A 80 -26.34 -0.16 -0.92
C TYR A 80 -26.98 -1.01 0.20
N CYS A 81 -28.01 -1.81 -0.13
CA CYS A 81 -28.66 -2.72 0.82
C CYS A 81 -28.13 -4.15 0.65
N PHE A 82 -27.70 -4.78 1.76
CA PHE A 82 -27.25 -6.18 1.76
C PHE A 82 -28.38 -7.18 1.47
N GLU A 83 -29.65 -6.78 1.67
CA GLU A 83 -30.81 -7.63 1.39
C GLU A 83 -31.01 -7.84 -0.12
N ASP A 84 -30.45 -6.98 -0.97
CA ASP A 84 -30.59 -7.05 -2.43
C ASP A 84 -29.63 -8.08 -3.10
N GLU A 85 -28.65 -8.61 -2.36
CA GLU A 85 -27.69 -9.63 -2.85
C GLU A 85 -28.13 -11.08 -2.54
N GLU A 86 -29.21 -11.32 -1.78
CA GLU A 86 -29.64 -12.68 -1.36
C GLU A 86 -30.66 -13.39 -2.29
N GLU A 87 -31.01 -12.83 -3.45
CA GLU A 87 -31.79 -13.56 -4.48
C GLU A 87 -31.01 -13.75 -5.79
N LYS A 88 -30.19 -14.81 -5.86
CA LYS A 88 -30.05 -15.68 -7.05
C LYS A 88 -29.22 -16.94 -6.81
#